data_AF-H2YX55-F1
#
_entry.id   AF-H2YX55-F1
#
_cell.length_a   1.000
_cell.length_b   1.000
_cell.length_c   1.000
_cell.angle_alpha   90.00
_cell.angle_beta   90.00
_cell.angle_gamma   90.00
#
_symmetry.space_group_name_H-M   'P 1'
#
loop_
_entity.id
_entity.type
_entity.pdbx_description
1 polymer ?
#
loop_
_entity_poly.entity_id
_entity_poly.type
_entity_poly.pdbx_seq_one_letter_code
_entity_poly.pdbx_strand_id
1 'polypeptide(L)'
;MDLFTFIALLVFRPTHASRYWAYGFSVLLGSADGTWQPIIAVTIALYFPDRTELAFGAITLWKVLAMAAGFVMSGRMCLSIRIYLLIGNLVLAWFCSAVAEKRRRTRTAEE
;
A
#
# COMPACT_ATOMS: atom_id res chain seq x y z
N MET A 1 2.75 9.89 4.79
CA MET A 1 1.39 10.45 5.00
C MET A 1 0.38 9.36 5.36
N ASP A 2 0.57 8.13 4.88
CA ASP A 2 -0.34 6.99 5.05
C ASP A 2 -0.54 6.57 6.51
N LEU A 3 0.52 6.62 7.32
CA LEU A 3 0.47 6.34 8.76
C LEU A 3 -0.49 7.25 9.52
N PHE A 4 -0.52 8.55 9.18
CA PHE A 4 -1.43 9.52 9.80
C PHE A 4 -2.89 9.23 9.44
N THR A 5 -3.15 8.88 8.18
CA THR A 5 -4.49 8.50 7.71
C THR A 5 -4.97 7.19 8.34
N PHE A 6 -4.08 6.21 8.49
CA PHE A 6 -4.40 4.95 9.17
C PHE A 6 -4.65 5.13 10.67
N ILE A 7 -3.84 5.95 11.36
CA ILE A 7 -4.05 6.29 12.77
C ILE A 7 -5.37 7.06 12.95
N ALA A 8 -5.67 8.00 12.05
CA ALA A 8 -6.90 8.78 12.10
C ALA A 8 -8.15 7.93 11.83
N LEU A 9 -8.07 6.91 10.95
CA LEU A 9 -9.11 5.90 10.78
C LEU A 9 -9.27 4.97 11.99
N LEU A 10 -8.18 4.68 12.71
CA LEU A 10 -8.18 3.84 13.92
C LEU A 10 -8.77 4.57 15.14
N VAL A 11 -8.56 5.88 15.21
CA VAL A 11 -9.10 6.74 16.28
C VAL A 11 -10.58 7.11 16.04
N PHE A 12 -11.07 7.05 14.80
CA PHE A 12 -12.43 7.49 14.47
C PHE A 12 -13.49 6.39 14.71
N ARG A 13 -14.11 6.40 15.90
CA ARG A 13 -15.36 5.69 16.22
C ARG A 13 -16.54 6.40 15.55
N PRO A 14 -17.37 5.72 14.73
CA PRO A 14 -18.50 6.36 14.07
C PRO A 14 -19.59 6.67 15.09
N THR A 15 -19.72 7.94 15.47
CA THR A 15 -20.92 8.50 16.10
C THR A 15 -21.68 9.28 15.03
N HIS A 16 -23.00 9.10 14.95
CA HIS A 16 -23.91 9.52 13.87
C HIS A 16 -23.88 11.01 13.44
N ALA A 17 -23.13 11.88 14.13
CA ALA A 17 -23.10 13.33 13.91
C ALA A 17 -22.02 13.83 12.93
N SER A 18 -21.16 12.96 12.37
CA SER A 18 -19.91 13.39 11.70
C SER A 18 -19.76 12.88 10.26
N ARG A 19 -20.77 13.12 9.41
CA ARG A 19 -20.78 12.68 8.01
C ARG A 19 -19.70 13.37 7.16
N TYR A 20 -19.36 14.62 7.48
CA TYR A 20 -18.36 15.42 6.74
C TYR A 20 -16.93 14.88 6.87
N TRP A 21 -16.58 14.29 8.01
CA TRP A 21 -15.24 13.74 8.23
C TRP A 21 -14.96 12.53 7.35
N ALA A 22 -15.97 11.70 7.07
CA ALA A 22 -15.83 10.57 6.15
C ALA A 22 -15.45 11.01 4.73
N TYR A 23 -16.01 12.13 4.25
CA TYR A 23 -15.64 12.69 2.95
C TYR A 23 -14.21 13.26 2.97
N GLY A 24 -13.85 13.97 4.04
CA GLY A 24 -12.47 14.47 4.21
C GLY A 24 -11.44 13.35 4.19
N PHE A 25 -11.70 12.24 4.89
CA PHE A 25 -10.83 11.07 4.86
C PHE A 25 -10.77 10.43 3.48
N SER A 26 -11.89 10.32 2.76
CA SER A 26 -11.91 9.75 1.41
C SER A 26 -11.09 10.59 0.42
N VAL A 27 -11.13 11.93 0.54
CA VAL A 27 -10.32 12.82 -0.29
C VAL A 27 -8.83 12.67 0.04
N LEU A 28 -8.48 12.62 1.32
CA LEU A 28 -7.10 12.46 1.76
C LEU A 28 -6.53 11.11 1.30
N LEU A 29 -7.28 10.01 1.51
CA LEU A 29 -6.92 8.67 1.03
C LEU A 29 -6.73 8.66 -0.49
N GLY A 30 -7.67 9.24 -1.24
CA GLY A 30 -7.59 9.32 -2.69
C GLY A 30 -6.37 10.10 -3.17
N SER A 31 -6.06 11.23 -2.54
CA SER A 31 -4.87 12.03 -2.87
C SER A 31 -3.56 11.30 -2.57
N ALA A 32 -3.51 10.54 -1.48
CA ALA A 32 -2.34 9.76 -1.11
C ALA A 32 -2.11 8.60 -2.09
N ASP A 33 -3.16 7.83 -2.41
CA ASP A 33 -3.08 6.73 -3.37
C ASP A 33 -2.69 7.23 -4.78
N GLY A 34 -3.30 8.33 -5.21
CA GLY A 34 -2.99 8.97 -6.50
C GLY A 34 -1.55 9.48 -6.60
N THR A 35 -0.92 9.86 -5.48
CA THR A 35 0.50 10.26 -5.46
C THR A 35 1.43 9.06 -5.40
N TRP A 36 1.04 7.99 -4.70
CA TRP A 36 1.88 6.82 -4.49
C TRP A 36 2.03 5.95 -5.75
N GLN A 37 0.96 5.79 -6.53
CA GLN A 37 1.00 5.02 -7.78
C GLN A 37 2.07 5.48 -8.80
N PRO A 38 2.19 6.78 -9.14
CA PRO A 38 3.23 7.25 -10.06
C PRO A 38 4.63 7.14 -9.45
N ILE A 39 4.80 7.34 -8.14
CA ILE A 39 6.12 7.17 -7.47
C ILE A 39 6.63 5.74 -7.65
N ILE A 40 5.77 4.73 -7.45
CA ILE A 40 6.14 3.32 -7.66
C ILE A 40 6.54 3.08 -9.12
N ALA A 41 5.74 3.59 -10.07
CA ALA A 41 6.00 3.39 -11.49
C ALA A 41 7.36 3.97 -11.92
N VAL A 42 7.69 5.19 -11.47
CA VAL A 42 8.99 5.83 -11.75
C VAL A 42 10.14 5.06 -11.08
N THR A 43 9.95 4.60 -9.85
CA THR A 43 10.96 3.83 -9.12
C THR A 43 11.30 2.52 -9.84
N ILE A 44 10.28 1.80 -10.33
CA ILE A 44 10.46 0.57 -11.10
C ILE A 44 11.19 0.85 -12.42
N ALA A 45 10.79 1.93 -13.12
CA ALA A 45 11.41 2.32 -14.38
C ALA A 45 12.89 2.67 -14.23
N LEU A 46 13.26 3.36 -13.15
CA LEU A 46 14.66 3.69 -12.83
C LEU A 46 15.48 2.47 -12.41
N TYR A 47 14.88 1.50 -11.73
CA TYR A 47 15.59 0.33 -11.21
C TYR A 47 15.89 -0.73 -12.26
N PHE A 48 15.04 -0.88 -13.27
CA PHE A 48 15.22 -1.86 -14.36
C PHE A 48 15.17 -1.18 -15.74
N PRO A 49 16.15 -0.33 -16.10
CA PRO A 49 16.12 0.39 -17.37
C PRO A 49 16.15 -0.55 -18.59
N ASP A 50 16.78 -1.72 -18.47
CA ASP A 50 16.95 -2.70 -19.56
C ASP A 50 15.76 -3.68 -19.71
N ARG A 51 14.94 -3.85 -18.66
CA ARG A 51 13.86 -4.85 -18.59
C ARG A 51 12.56 -4.28 -17.99
N THR A 52 12.22 -3.06 -18.35
CA THR A 52 11.06 -2.32 -17.83
C THR A 52 9.74 -3.07 -18.06
N GLU A 53 9.55 -3.63 -19.25
CA GLU A 53 8.35 -4.38 -19.67
C GLU A 53 8.03 -5.60 -18.78
N LEU A 54 9.03 -6.39 -18.40
CA LEU A 54 8.86 -7.53 -17.48
C LEU A 54 8.54 -7.08 -16.06
N ALA A 55 9.19 -6.01 -15.60
CA ALA A 55 8.99 -5.46 -14.26
C ALA A 55 7.58 -4.87 -14.08
N PHE A 56 7.08 -4.13 -15.08
CA PHE A 56 5.70 -3.63 -15.08
C PHE A 56 4.67 -4.77 -15.16
N GLY A 57 4.95 -5.82 -15.93
CA GLY A 57 4.11 -7.02 -15.98
C GLY A 57 3.97 -7.70 -14.62
N ALA A 58 5.09 -7.97 -13.94
CA ALA A 58 5.10 -8.62 -12.63
C ALA A 58 4.36 -7.79 -11.55
N ILE A 59 4.57 -6.48 -11.51
CA ILE A 59 3.90 -5.60 -10.55
C ILE A 59 2.40 -5.48 -10.83
N THR A 60 2.00 -5.47 -12.10
CA THR A 60 0.58 -5.45 -12.48
C THR A 60 -0.11 -6.75 -12.07
N LEU A 61 0.53 -7.91 -12.29
CA LEU A 61 0.01 -9.20 -11.83
C LEU A 61 -0.15 -9.22 -10.30
N TRP A 62 0.85 -8.71 -9.58
CA TRP A 62 0.77 -8.59 -8.12
C TRP A 62 -0.39 -7.70 -7.65
N LYS A 63 -0.60 -6.55 -8.31
CA LYS A 63 -1.73 -5.65 -8.01
C LYS A 63 -3.07 -6.32 -8.23
N VAL A 64 -3.25 -7.02 -9.35
CA VAL A 64 -4.51 -7.71 -9.67
C VAL A 64 -4.76 -8.87 -8.69
N LEU A 65 -3.71 -9.60 -8.29
CA LEU A 65 -3.81 -10.64 -7.26
C LEU A 65 -4.28 -10.07 -5.91
N ALA A 66 -3.74 -8.94 -5.48
CA ALA A 66 -4.16 -8.26 -4.27
C ALA A 66 -5.62 -7.78 -4.34
N MET A 67 -6.04 -7.27 -5.51
CA MET A 67 -7.42 -6.83 -5.73
C MET A 67 -8.41 -8.00 -5.71
N ALA A 68 -8.04 -9.13 -6.31
CA ALA A 68 -8.81 -10.38 -6.28
C ALA A 68 -8.93 -10.94 -4.86
N ALA A 69 -7.82 -10.94 -4.09
CA ALA A 69 -7.83 -11.35 -2.69
C ALA A 69 -8.75 -10.44 -1.84
N GLY A 70 -8.70 -9.13 -2.07
CA GLY A 70 -9.59 -8.15 -1.43
C GLY A 70 -11.07 -8.39 -1.76
N PHE A 71 -11.39 -8.72 -3.02
CA PHE A 71 -12.75 -9.03 -3.45
C PHE A 71 -13.31 -10.28 -2.77
N VAL A 72 -12.52 -11.37 -2.73
CA VAL A 72 -12.89 -12.62 -2.03
C VAL A 72 -13.12 -12.38 -0.54
N MET A 73 -12.30 -11.54 0.10
CA MET A 73 -12.48 -11.19 1.51
C MET A 73 -13.67 -10.26 1.76
N SER A 74 -14.07 -9.45 0.77
CA SER A 74 -15.15 -8.47 0.91
C SER A 74 -16.52 -9.10 1.14
N GLY A 75 -16.77 -10.29 0.59
CA GLY A 75 -18.05 -11.00 0.72
C GLY A 75 -18.28 -11.70 2.08
N ARG A 76 -17.28 -11.76 2.98
CA ARG A 76 -17.33 -12.58 4.21
C ARG A 76 -17.01 -11.84 5.51
N MET A 77 -16.55 -10.58 5.50
CA MET A 77 -15.81 -10.00 6.63
C MET A 77 -16.45 -8.74 7.26
N CYS A 78 -16.61 -8.75 8.59
CA CYS A 78 -16.89 -7.55 9.40
C CYS A 78 -15.75 -6.51 9.30
N LEU A 79 -16.11 -5.23 9.49
CA LEU A 79 -15.25 -4.03 9.40
C LEU A 79 -13.89 -4.16 10.14
N SER A 80 -13.84 -4.94 11.22
CA SER A 80 -12.62 -5.19 12.01
C SER A 80 -11.52 -5.92 11.24
N ILE A 81 -11.84 -6.92 10.39
CA ILE A 81 -10.80 -7.63 9.62
C ILE A 81 -10.16 -6.71 8.59
N ARG A 82 -10.93 -5.79 7.98
CA ARG A 82 -10.40 -4.86 6.97
C ARG A 82 -9.29 -3.99 7.54
N ILE A 83 -9.40 -3.60 8.81
CA ILE A 83 -8.38 -2.85 9.55
C ILE A 83 -7.15 -3.72 9.85
N TYR A 84 -7.32 -4.98 10.25
CA TYR A 84 -6.19 -5.89 10.46
C TYR A 84 -5.41 -6.20 9.18
N LEU A 85 -6.09 -6.34 8.04
CA LEU A 85 -5.45 -6.51 6.72
C LEU A 85 -4.62 -5.30 6.31
N LEU A 86 -5.13 -4.10 6.57
CA LEU A 86 -4.44 -2.84 6.36
C LEU A 86 -3.13 -2.78 7.17
N ILE A 87 -3.23 -3.10 8.46
CA ILE A 87 -2.08 -3.12 9.37
C ILE A 87 -1.08 -4.19 8.94
N GLY A 88 -1.56 -5.39 8.58
CA GLY A 88 -0.72 -6.47 8.06
C GLY A 88 0.04 -6.07 6.79
N ASN A 89 -0.63 -5.37 5.86
CA ASN A 89 0.02 -4.88 4.64
C ASN A 89 1.08 -3.81 4.95
N LEU A 90 0.84 -2.96 5.95
CA LEU A 90 1.79 -1.94 6.37
C LEU A 90 3.06 -2.55 6.99
N VAL A 91 2.88 -3.56 7.84
CA VAL A 91 3.99 -4.32 8.45
C VAL A 91 4.77 -5.07 7.37
N LEU A 92 4.08 -5.68 6.40
CA LEU A 92 4.70 -6.39 5.30
C LEU A 92 5.53 -5.44 4.40
N ALA A 93 5.00 -4.24 4.13
CA ALA A 93 5.72 -3.21 3.38
C ALA A 93 7.01 -2.76 4.08
N TRP A 94 6.93 -2.48 5.38
CA TRP A 94 8.10 -2.15 6.20
C TRP A 94 9.15 -3.26 6.18
N PHE A 95 8.71 -4.51 6.35
CA PHE A 95 9.60 -5.66 6.33
C PHE A 95 10.27 -5.82 4.96
N CYS A 96 9.52 -5.69 3.87
CA CYS A 96 10.03 -5.81 2.51
C CYS A 96 11.06 -4.71 2.20
N SER A 97 10.81 -3.46 2.62
CA SER A 97 11.76 -2.36 2.49
C SER A 97 13.04 -2.62 3.29
N ALA A 98 12.93 -3.09 4.53
CA ALA A 98 14.09 -3.42 5.35
C ALA A 98 14.93 -4.56 4.75
N VAL A 99 14.28 -5.59 4.19
CA VAL A 99 14.95 -6.69 3.49
C VAL A 99 15.61 -6.21 2.21
N ALA A 100 14.94 -5.36 1.42
CA ALA A 100 15.49 -4.79 0.20
C ALA A 100 16.73 -3.93 0.49
N GLU A 101 16.68 -3.12 1.54
CA GLU A 101 17.82 -2.29 1.96
C GLU A 101 18.97 -3.13 2.51
N LYS A 102 18.68 -4.20 3.27
CA LYS A 102 19.69 -5.14 3.74
C LYS A 102 20.38 -5.84 2.56
N ARG A 103 19.61 -6.29 1.57
CA ARG A 103 20.12 -6.93 0.36
C ARG A 103 20.94 -5.97 -0.51
N ARG A 104 20.61 -4.68 -0.46
CA ARG A 104 21.40 -3.61 -1.10
C ARG A 104 22.77 -3.45 -0.43
N ARG A 105 22.81 -3.43 0.92
CA ARG A 105 24.09 -3.36 1.66
C ARG A 105 25.01 -4.55 1.41
N THR A 106 24.46 -5.74 1.17
CA THR A 106 25.30 -6.91 0.86
C THR A 106 25.93 -6.81 -0.53
N ARG A 107 25.22 -6.28 -1.53
CA ARG A 107 25.77 -6.11 -2.89
C ARG A 107 26.91 -5.08 -2.96
N THR A 108 26.80 -3.96 -2.24
CA THR A 108 27.88 -2.95 -2.20
C THR A 108 29.07 -3.35 -1.31
N ALA A 109 28.98 -4.47 -0.57
CA ALA A 109 30.12 -5.04 0.15
C ALA A 109 30.89 -6.07 -0.69
N GLU A 110 30.35 -6.48 -1.83
CA GLU A 110 30.96 -7.42 -2.79
C GLU A 110 31.61 -6.70 -4.00
N GLU A 111 31.42 -5.38 -4.13
CA GLU A 111 32.10 -4.51 -5.12
C GLU A 111 33.35 -3.84 -4.55
#